data_AF-A0A957EFF2-F1
#
_entry.id   AF-A0A957EFF2-F1
#
_cell.length_a   1.000
_cell.length_b   1.000
_cell.length_c   1.000
_cell.angle_alpha   90.00
_cell.angle_beta   90.00
_cell.angle_gamma   90.00
#
_symmetry.space_group_name_H-M   'P 1'
#
loop_
_entity.id
_entity.type
_entity.pdbx_description
1 polymer ?
#
loop_
_entity_poly.entity_id
_entity_poly.type
_entity_poly.pdbx_seq_one_letter_code
_entity_poly.pdbx_strand_id
1 'polypeptide(L)'
;MSDSFGAVDVISRDWWFYAMTQAEATAVSQQPISLPAQDLQVGCIDEITAEGLPQTILYRYELGSETWNEEYAYPGLTFFNPLPQDNGVILQLVEVSEDQFWQTLLWQDGQSTELMNLGNVYSISLGQMDPNGRFLLSYLGNAEEEEALPEPLLIDTESCLAGNCDSTVMNQTPHWSPDGQRLLL
;
A
#
# COMPACT_ATOMS: atom_id res chain seq x y z
N MET A 1 5.04 -38.24 2.20
CA MET A 1 5.55 -36.86 2.15
C MET A 1 5.11 -36.31 0.81
N SER A 2 3.99 -35.59 0.78
CA SER A 2 3.53 -34.89 -0.42
C SER A 2 4.07 -33.46 -0.37
N ASP A 3 4.75 -33.04 -1.43
CA ASP A 3 5.26 -31.68 -1.60
C ASP A 3 4.11 -30.67 -1.60
N SER A 4 3.91 -30.03 -0.44
CA SER A 4 2.96 -28.94 -0.24
C SER A 4 3.31 -27.70 -1.06
N PHE A 5 4.54 -27.58 -1.55
CA PHE A 5 5.03 -26.39 -2.25
C PHE A 5 4.73 -26.39 -3.75
N GLY A 6 4.63 -27.57 -4.38
CA GLY A 6 4.36 -27.66 -5.83
C GLY A 6 2.94 -27.23 -6.23
N ALA A 7 1.97 -27.34 -5.32
CA ALA A 7 0.60 -26.89 -5.56
C ALA A 7 0.44 -25.37 -5.49
N VAL A 8 1.20 -24.70 -4.60
CA VAL A 8 1.15 -23.24 -4.40
C VAL A 8 1.73 -22.50 -5.62
N ASP A 9 2.82 -23.00 -6.20
CA ASP A 9 3.44 -22.42 -7.41
C ASP A 9 2.55 -22.55 -8.66
N VAL A 10 1.79 -23.64 -8.78
CA VAL A 10 0.88 -23.85 -9.92
C VAL A 10 -0.36 -22.97 -9.77
N ILE A 11 -0.92 -22.88 -8.55
CA ILE A 11 -2.08 -22.02 -8.27
C ILE A 11 -1.72 -20.54 -8.47
N SER A 12 -0.54 -20.09 -8.02
CA SER A 12 -0.12 -18.69 -8.19
C SER A 12 0.01 -18.32 -9.67
N ARG A 13 0.66 -19.18 -10.48
CA ARG A 13 0.86 -18.95 -11.91
C ARG A 13 -0.45 -18.96 -12.69
N ASP A 14 -1.31 -19.94 -12.44
CA ASP A 14 -2.58 -20.07 -13.16
C ASP A 14 -3.55 -18.93 -12.81
N TRP A 15 -3.51 -18.45 -11.55
CA TRP A 15 -4.25 -17.26 -11.14
C TRP A 15 -3.72 -16.00 -11.83
N TRP A 16 -2.40 -15.82 -11.90
CA TRP A 16 -1.80 -14.69 -12.61
C TRP A 16 -2.14 -14.71 -14.12
N PHE A 17 -2.08 -15.86 -14.77
CA PHE A 17 -2.51 -16.00 -16.16
C PHE A 17 -3.98 -15.67 -16.35
N TYR A 18 -4.85 -16.15 -15.46
CA TYR A 18 -6.27 -15.83 -15.49
C TYR A 18 -6.50 -14.32 -15.34
N ALA A 19 -5.86 -13.68 -14.35
CA ALA A 19 -5.98 -12.24 -14.11
C ALA A 19 -5.52 -11.42 -15.33
N MET A 20 -4.36 -11.74 -15.90
CA MET A 20 -3.86 -11.07 -17.12
C MET A 20 -4.79 -11.27 -18.31
N THR A 21 -5.26 -12.50 -18.53
CA THR A 21 -6.17 -12.81 -19.66
C THR A 21 -7.50 -12.07 -19.53
N GLN A 22 -8.04 -11.96 -18.31
CA GLN A 22 -9.26 -11.19 -18.09
C GLN A 22 -9.04 -9.69 -18.24
N ALA A 23 -7.90 -9.15 -17.77
CA ALA A 23 -7.53 -7.76 -17.98
C ALA A 23 -7.42 -7.43 -19.49
N GLU A 24 -6.77 -8.28 -20.28
CA GLU A 24 -6.69 -8.13 -21.73
C GLU A 24 -8.06 -8.27 -22.43
N ALA A 25 -8.86 -9.27 -22.04
CA ALA A 25 -10.16 -9.53 -22.65
C ALA A 25 -11.18 -8.42 -22.38
N THR A 26 -11.06 -7.76 -21.23
CA THR A 26 -11.89 -6.61 -20.83
C THR A 26 -11.27 -5.27 -21.19
N ALA A 27 -10.06 -5.24 -21.75
CA ALA A 27 -9.40 -4.02 -22.20
C ALA A 27 -10.18 -3.45 -23.39
N VAL A 28 -11.15 -2.60 -23.10
CA VAL A 28 -11.84 -1.81 -24.11
C VAL A 28 -10.84 -0.80 -24.65
N SER A 29 -10.61 -0.79 -25.96
CA SER A 29 -9.86 0.28 -26.64
C SER A 29 -10.66 1.57 -26.53
N GLN A 30 -10.53 2.24 -25.39
CA GLN A 30 -10.90 3.62 -25.21
C GLN A 30 -9.75 4.49 -25.75
N GLN A 31 -10.03 5.75 -26.09
CA GLN A 31 -8.95 6.70 -26.39
C GLN A 31 -7.90 6.63 -25.28
N PRO A 32 -6.60 6.74 -25.61
CA PRO A 32 -5.56 6.69 -24.59
C PRO A 32 -5.90 7.69 -23.50
N ILE A 33 -5.95 7.21 -22.27
CA ILE A 33 -6.07 8.07 -21.09
C ILE A 33 -4.95 9.09 -21.22
N SER A 34 -5.30 10.38 -21.14
CA SER A 34 -4.29 11.43 -21.21
C SER A 34 -3.28 11.19 -20.10
N LEU A 35 -1.99 11.41 -20.37
CA LEU A 35 -0.98 11.33 -19.33
C LEU A 35 -1.40 12.21 -18.15
N PRO A 36 -1.18 11.76 -16.90
CA PRO A 36 -1.54 12.56 -15.75
C PRO A 36 -0.76 13.88 -15.78
N ALA A 37 -1.39 14.94 -15.28
CA ALA A 37 -0.77 16.27 -15.24
C ALA A 37 0.41 16.34 -14.26
N GLN A 38 0.45 15.41 -13.31
CA GLN A 38 1.46 15.28 -12.27
C GLN A 38 1.84 13.80 -12.08
N ASP A 39 2.99 13.54 -11.47
CA ASP A 39 3.45 12.21 -11.07
C ASP A 39 4.10 12.28 -9.68
N LEU A 40 4.08 11.18 -8.94
CA LEU A 40 4.70 11.08 -7.61
C LEU A 40 5.87 10.11 -7.67
N GLN A 41 7.03 10.55 -7.18
CA GLN A 41 8.24 9.74 -7.16
C GLN A 41 8.93 9.83 -5.81
N VAL A 42 9.59 8.74 -5.42
CA VAL A 42 10.39 8.70 -4.21
C VAL A 42 11.87 8.77 -4.58
N GLY A 43 12.57 9.74 -4.00
CA GLY A 43 14.02 9.86 -4.06
C GLY A 43 14.64 9.47 -2.72
N CYS A 44 15.70 8.66 -2.75
CA CYS A 44 16.52 8.40 -1.56
C CYS A 44 17.66 9.42 -1.51
N ILE A 45 17.85 10.04 -0.35
CA ILE A 45 18.96 10.93 -0.10
C ILE A 45 19.98 10.19 0.77
N ASP A 46 21.25 10.34 0.43
CA ASP A 46 22.39 9.74 1.16
C ASP A 46 22.70 10.49 2.48
N GLU A 47 21.68 11.15 3.04
CA GLU A 47 21.74 11.83 4.33
C GLU A 47 21.05 10.92 5.35
N ILE A 48 21.85 10.45 6.30
CA ILE A 48 21.38 9.58 7.37
C ILE A 48 20.84 10.47 8.48
N THR A 49 19.59 10.26 8.85
CA THR A 49 18.94 10.95 9.97
C THR A 49 19.62 10.61 11.31
N ALA A 50 19.30 11.36 12.37
CA ALA A 50 19.84 11.08 13.70
C ALA A 50 19.53 9.65 14.21
N GLU A 51 18.51 9.01 13.63
CA GLU A 51 18.02 7.67 13.92
C GLU A 51 18.70 6.58 13.07
N GLY A 52 19.66 6.93 12.21
CA GLY A 52 20.36 5.94 11.37
C GLY A 52 19.58 5.51 10.12
N LEU A 53 18.41 6.09 9.88
CA LEU A 53 17.56 5.80 8.72
C LEU A 53 17.95 6.66 7.51
N PRO A 54 17.99 6.09 6.30
CA PRO A 54 18.12 6.89 5.08
C PRO A 54 16.90 7.81 4.97
N GLN A 55 17.17 9.08 4.68
CA GLN A 55 16.10 10.02 4.40
C GLN A 55 15.56 9.75 2.99
N THR A 56 14.25 9.63 2.90
CA THR A 56 13.55 9.56 1.61
C THR A 56 12.68 10.78 1.46
N ILE A 57 12.54 11.24 0.23
CA ILE A 57 11.71 12.39 -0.11
C ILE A 57 10.68 11.97 -1.15
N LEU A 58 9.42 12.30 -0.87
CA LEU A 58 8.34 12.24 -1.82
C LEU A 58 8.35 13.52 -2.66
N TYR A 59 8.50 13.37 -3.95
CA TYR A 59 8.48 14.44 -4.92
C TYR A 59 7.23 14.37 -5.80
N ARG A 60 6.65 15.53 -6.10
CA ARG A 60 5.64 15.71 -7.14
C ARG A 60 6.28 16.34 -8.37
N TYR A 61 6.22 15.62 -9.49
CA TYR A 61 6.62 16.14 -10.79
C TYR A 61 5.39 16.73 -11.49
N GLU A 62 5.43 18.01 -11.83
CA GLU A 62 4.38 18.69 -12.58
C GLU A 62 4.73 18.68 -14.07
N LEU A 63 3.98 17.93 -14.88
CA LEU A 63 4.28 17.74 -16.31
C LEU A 63 4.11 19.04 -17.11
N GLY A 64 3.14 19.88 -16.74
CA GLY A 64 2.85 21.12 -17.46
C GLY A 64 3.93 22.20 -17.31
N SER A 65 4.62 22.24 -16.16
CA SER A 65 5.70 23.18 -15.87
C SER A 65 7.09 22.54 -15.89
N GLU A 66 7.17 21.22 -16.02
CA GLU A 66 8.40 20.41 -15.94
C GLU A 66 9.17 20.64 -14.63
N THR A 67 8.46 20.83 -13.52
CA THR A 67 9.05 21.17 -12.22
C THR A 67 8.91 20.05 -11.21
N TRP A 68 9.94 19.88 -10.38
CA TRP A 68 9.91 19.03 -9.20
C TRP A 68 9.56 19.86 -7.97
N ASN A 69 8.51 19.44 -7.26
CA ASN A 69 8.15 19.97 -5.95
C ASN A 69 8.45 18.90 -4.90
N GLU A 70 9.11 19.30 -3.82
CA GLU A 70 9.24 18.45 -2.64
C GLU A 70 7.93 18.51 -1.85
N GLU A 71 7.29 17.36 -1.66
CA GLU A 71 6.04 17.26 -0.90
C GLU A 71 6.35 17.04 0.58
N TYR A 72 7.19 16.04 0.86
CA TYR A 72 7.50 15.66 2.23
C TYR A 72 8.74 14.77 2.32
N ALA A 73 9.48 14.88 3.42
CA ALA A 73 10.58 13.98 3.74
C ALA A 73 10.16 12.99 4.83
N TYR A 74 10.26 11.69 4.52
CA TYR A 74 9.96 10.60 5.44
C TYR A 74 11.25 9.85 5.80
N PRO A 75 11.63 9.77 7.08
CA PRO A 75 12.61 8.79 7.50
C PRO A 75 12.01 7.39 7.31
N GLY A 76 12.77 6.48 6.71
CA GLY A 76 12.38 5.06 6.65
C GLY A 76 11.24 4.70 5.69
N LEU A 77 10.84 5.55 4.75
CA LEU A 77 9.91 5.11 3.67
C LEU A 77 10.57 3.98 2.87
N THR A 78 9.88 2.86 2.76
CA THR A 78 10.38 1.68 2.05
C THR A 78 9.77 1.56 0.66
N PHE A 79 8.46 1.74 0.56
CA PHE A 79 7.73 1.77 -0.71
C PHE A 79 6.41 2.51 -0.55
N PHE A 80 5.78 2.80 -1.69
CA PHE A 80 4.43 3.34 -1.75
C PHE A 80 3.62 2.66 -2.84
N ASN A 81 2.29 2.71 -2.70
CA ASN A 81 1.35 2.22 -3.71
C ASN A 81 0.39 3.34 -4.08
N PRO A 82 0.20 3.66 -5.38
CA PRO A 82 -0.78 4.67 -5.79
C PRO A 82 -2.21 4.23 -5.49
N LEU A 83 -3.06 5.20 -5.16
CA LEU A 83 -4.49 4.96 -5.04
C LEU A 83 -5.10 4.73 -6.44
N PRO A 84 -6.18 3.93 -6.55
CA PRO A 84 -6.80 3.61 -7.85
C PRO A 84 -7.23 4.81 -8.70
N GLN A 85 -7.49 5.96 -8.07
CA GLN A 85 -7.98 7.18 -8.72
C GLN A 85 -6.90 8.26 -8.84
N ASP A 86 -5.62 7.92 -8.62
CA ASP A 86 -4.47 8.84 -8.72
C ASP A 86 -4.59 10.09 -7.82
N ASN A 87 -5.31 9.96 -6.71
CA ASN A 87 -5.59 11.02 -5.74
C ASN A 87 -4.79 10.86 -4.45
N GLY A 88 -3.63 10.18 -4.52
CA GLY A 88 -2.77 9.95 -3.37
C GLY A 88 -2.04 8.62 -3.44
N VAL A 89 -1.35 8.29 -2.35
CA VAL A 89 -0.56 7.07 -2.20
C VAL A 89 -0.70 6.49 -0.79
N ILE A 90 -0.59 5.17 -0.69
CA ILE A 90 -0.34 4.47 0.57
C ILE A 90 1.17 4.39 0.76
N LEU A 91 1.69 4.98 1.82
CA LEU A 91 3.10 4.95 2.19
C LEU A 91 3.37 3.85 3.22
N GLN A 92 4.50 3.14 3.08
CA GLN A 92 4.98 2.16 4.05
C GLN A 92 6.31 2.60 4.65
N LEU A 93 6.27 2.99 5.91
CA LEU A 93 7.45 3.44 6.66
C LEU A 93 7.93 2.32 7.57
N VAL A 94 9.25 2.23 7.73
CA VAL A 94 9.91 1.34 8.68
C VAL A 94 10.75 2.19 9.61
N GLU A 95 10.40 2.15 10.89
CA GLU A 95 11.23 2.68 11.96
C GLU A 95 12.26 1.63 12.36
N VAL A 96 13.55 1.96 12.26
CA VAL A 96 14.64 1.10 12.75
C VAL A 96 14.90 1.46 14.21
N SER A 97 13.97 1.07 15.08
CA SER A 97 14.16 1.00 16.53
C SER A 97 14.36 -0.46 16.95
N GLU A 98 14.66 -0.72 18.23
CA GLU A 98 14.80 -2.10 18.75
C GLU A 98 13.54 -2.96 18.48
N ASP A 99 12.38 -2.32 18.35
CA ASP A 99 11.07 -2.97 18.17
C ASP A 99 10.57 -2.99 16.71
N GLN A 100 11.32 -2.41 15.75
CA GLN A 100 10.99 -2.32 14.31
C GLN A 100 9.49 -2.07 13.98
N PHE A 101 9.06 -0.81 14.01
CA PHE A 101 7.66 -0.49 13.71
C PHE A 101 7.46 -0.22 12.21
N TRP A 102 6.66 -1.08 11.56
CA TRP A 102 6.09 -0.77 10.24
C TRP A 102 4.85 0.08 10.40
N GLN A 103 4.77 1.18 9.66
CA GLN A 103 3.65 2.11 9.70
C GLN A 103 3.07 2.30 8.30
N THR A 104 1.74 2.20 8.23
CA THR A 104 0.97 2.48 7.01
C THR A 104 0.36 3.88 7.10
N LEU A 105 0.72 4.76 6.17
CA LEU A 105 0.12 6.10 6.05
C LEU A 105 -0.66 6.22 4.74
N LEU A 106 -1.74 6.99 4.75
CA LEU A 106 -2.40 7.53 3.57
C LEU A 106 -1.89 8.96 3.34
N TRP A 107 -1.29 9.21 2.18
CA TRP A 107 -0.88 10.55 1.76
C TRP A 107 -1.79 11.07 0.67
N GLN A 108 -2.36 12.27 0.86
CA GLN A 108 -3.20 12.98 -0.10
C GLN A 108 -2.99 14.48 0.05
N ASP A 109 -2.81 15.19 -1.07
CA ASP A 109 -2.72 16.66 -1.12
C ASP A 109 -1.75 17.29 -0.10
N GLY A 110 -0.56 16.70 0.03
CA GLY A 110 0.49 17.18 0.92
C GLY A 110 0.27 16.86 2.40
N GLN A 111 -0.74 16.05 2.74
CA GLN A 111 -1.02 15.62 4.10
C GLN A 111 -0.92 14.09 4.23
N SER A 112 -0.32 13.64 5.32
CA SER A 112 -0.31 12.23 5.71
C SER A 112 -1.23 11.99 6.89
N THR A 113 -2.01 10.92 6.78
CA THR A 113 -2.85 10.40 7.85
C THR A 113 -2.40 8.98 8.15
N GLU A 114 -2.04 8.71 9.40
CA GLU A 114 -1.84 7.35 9.87
C GLU A 114 -3.18 6.61 9.83
N LEU A 115 -3.23 5.44 9.20
CA LEU A 115 -4.49 4.72 9.02
C LEU A 115 -4.92 4.00 10.30
N MET A 116 -3.95 3.57 11.10
CA MET A 116 -4.18 2.97 12.42
C MET A 116 -3.02 3.29 13.36
N ASN A 117 -3.35 3.90 14.50
CA ASN A 117 -2.40 4.13 15.59
C ASN A 117 -2.72 3.17 16.74
N LEU A 118 -2.07 2.01 16.76
CA LEU A 118 -2.33 0.95 17.76
C LEU A 118 -1.16 0.72 18.73
N GLY A 119 -0.24 1.67 18.85
CA GLY A 119 0.94 1.54 19.72
C GLY A 119 1.92 0.49 19.19
N ASN A 120 2.16 -0.60 19.93
CA ASN A 120 3.20 -1.60 19.64
C ASN A 120 2.86 -2.58 18.48
N VAL A 121 1.93 -2.22 17.62
CA VAL A 121 1.48 -3.09 16.52
C VAL A 121 2.01 -2.51 15.22
N TYR A 122 2.73 -3.31 14.45
CA TYR A 122 3.16 -2.91 13.12
C TYR A 122 2.02 -3.12 12.12
N SER A 123 1.89 -2.22 11.16
CA SER A 123 0.88 -2.24 10.10
C SER A 123 1.56 -2.24 8.74
N ILE A 124 1.28 -3.25 7.92
CA ILE A 124 1.74 -3.32 6.53
C ILE A 124 0.56 -3.37 5.56
N SER A 125 0.67 -2.65 4.45
CA SER A 125 -0.25 -2.76 3.32
C SER A 125 0.53 -2.84 2.02
N LEU A 126 0.07 -3.72 1.12
CA LEU A 126 0.61 -3.91 -0.21
C LEU A 126 -0.20 -3.15 -1.28
N GLY A 127 -0.97 -2.13 -0.87
CA GLY A 127 -1.78 -1.30 -1.78
C GLY A 127 -3.03 -1.98 -2.33
N GLN A 128 -3.47 -3.07 -1.70
CA GLN A 128 -4.62 -3.84 -2.12
C GLN A 128 -5.93 -3.11 -1.76
N MET A 129 -6.56 -2.47 -2.75
CA MET A 129 -7.79 -1.69 -2.55
C MET A 129 -8.93 -2.09 -3.49
N ASP A 130 -10.16 -1.75 -3.11
CA ASP A 130 -11.28 -1.76 -4.06
C ASP A 130 -11.08 -0.69 -5.15
N PRO A 131 -11.75 -0.78 -6.31
CA PRO A 131 -11.58 0.15 -7.44
C PRO A 131 -11.86 1.61 -7.11
N ASN A 132 -12.66 1.90 -6.06
CA ASN A 132 -12.93 3.26 -5.63
C ASN A 132 -11.89 3.80 -4.64
N GLY A 133 -10.98 2.95 -4.14
CA GLY A 133 -9.97 3.33 -3.15
C GLY A 133 -10.53 3.58 -1.75
N ARG A 134 -11.72 3.06 -1.44
CA ARG A 134 -12.36 3.19 -0.12
C ARG A 134 -11.89 2.12 0.85
N PHE A 135 -11.78 0.87 0.42
CA PHE A 135 -11.45 -0.23 1.30
C PHE A 135 -10.03 -0.69 1.04
N LEU A 136 -9.14 -0.46 2.01
CA LEU A 136 -7.76 -0.91 2.00
C LEU A 136 -7.60 -2.20 2.79
N LEU A 137 -6.91 -3.17 2.21
CA LEU A 137 -6.42 -4.32 2.95
C LEU A 137 -5.05 -4.01 3.57
N SER A 138 -4.96 -4.20 4.88
CA SER A 138 -3.73 -4.10 5.66
C SER A 138 -3.59 -5.33 6.57
N TYR A 139 -2.39 -5.56 7.06
CA TYR A 139 -2.07 -6.66 7.97
C TYR A 139 -1.41 -6.08 9.21
N LEU A 140 -1.92 -6.45 10.38
CA LEU A 140 -1.37 -6.05 11.67
C LEU A 140 -0.62 -7.19 12.31
N GLY A 141 0.56 -6.93 12.86
CA GLY A 141 1.24 -7.90 13.71
C GLY A 141 1.78 -7.24 14.97
N ASN A 142 1.86 -8.03 16.04
CA ASN A 142 2.55 -7.63 17.26
C ASN A 142 4.02 -8.02 17.13
N ALA A 143 4.93 -7.05 17.22
CA ALA A 143 6.37 -7.32 17.16
C ALA A 143 6.85 -8.23 18.30
N GLU A 144 6.14 -8.26 19.43
CA GLU A 144 6.46 -9.13 20.58
C GLU A 144 6.05 -10.61 20.35
N GLU A 145 5.18 -10.88 19.37
CA GLU A 145 4.68 -12.22 19.05
C GLU A 145 5.18 -12.68 17.67
N GLU A 146 6.50 -12.85 17.54
CA GLU A 146 7.15 -13.20 16.26
C GLU A 146 6.59 -14.45 15.55
N GLU A 147 5.97 -15.39 16.28
CA GLU A 147 5.38 -16.62 15.72
C GLU A 147 3.93 -16.47 15.26
N ALA A 148 3.25 -15.35 15.57
CA ALA A 148 1.88 -15.10 15.16
C ALA A 148 1.83 -14.60 13.71
N LEU A 149 0.93 -15.17 12.90
CA LEU A 149 0.63 -14.61 11.58
C LEU A 149 -0.07 -13.26 11.75
N PRO A 150 0.28 -12.25 10.92
CA PRO A 150 -0.35 -10.96 11.03
C PRO A 150 -1.83 -11.04 10.65
N GLU A 151 -2.68 -10.37 11.43
CA GLU A 151 -4.12 -10.36 11.26
C GLU A 151 -4.51 -9.46 10.08
N PRO A 152 -5.30 -9.95 9.11
CA PRO A 152 -5.79 -9.11 8.03
C PRO A 152 -6.91 -8.18 8.50
N LEU A 153 -6.84 -6.91 8.11
CA LEU A 153 -7.85 -5.89 8.37
C LEU A 153 -8.30 -5.21 7.08
N LEU A 154 -9.61 -4.99 6.98
CA LEU A 154 -10.22 -4.13 5.98
C LEU A 154 -10.45 -2.74 6.59
N ILE A 155 -9.74 -1.74 6.10
CA ILE A 155 -9.80 -0.35 6.56
C ILE A 155 -10.68 0.47 5.61
N ASP A 156 -11.64 1.23 6.14
CA ASP A 156 -12.44 2.20 5.39
C ASP A 156 -11.73 3.57 5.38
N THR A 157 -11.07 3.91 4.29
CA THR A 157 -10.26 5.14 4.16
C THR A 157 -11.11 6.42 4.16
N GLU A 158 -12.38 6.34 3.76
CA GLU A 158 -13.30 7.49 3.82
C GLU A 158 -13.74 7.82 5.25
N SER A 159 -13.62 6.87 6.17
CA SER A 159 -14.00 7.04 7.57
C SER A 159 -12.91 7.68 8.43
N CYS A 160 -11.72 7.89 7.88
CA CYS A 160 -10.56 8.38 8.63
C CYS A 160 -10.81 9.78 9.21
N LEU A 161 -11.10 9.85 10.51
CA LEU A 161 -11.25 11.09 11.25
C LEU A 161 -10.07 11.27 12.20
N ALA A 162 -9.22 12.26 11.93
CA ALA A 162 -8.06 12.60 12.75
C ALA A 162 -7.11 11.40 13.02
N GLY A 163 -6.80 10.60 11.99
CA GLY A 163 -5.83 9.50 12.10
C GLY A 163 -6.37 8.19 12.68
N ASN A 164 -7.69 8.06 12.79
CA ASN A 164 -8.34 6.80 13.11
C ASN A 164 -9.41 6.50 12.07
N CYS A 165 -9.24 5.37 11.40
CA CYS A 165 -10.17 4.88 10.39
C CYS A 165 -10.95 3.69 10.97
N ASP A 166 -12.22 3.57 10.62
CA ASP A 166 -13.01 2.38 10.87
C ASP A 166 -12.36 1.19 10.17
N SER A 167 -12.25 0.07 10.89
CA SER A 167 -11.64 -1.14 10.36
C SER A 167 -12.39 -2.38 10.83
N THR A 168 -12.30 -3.45 10.03
CA THR A 168 -12.89 -4.75 10.32
C THR A 168 -11.82 -5.82 10.24
N VAL A 169 -11.63 -6.56 11.34
CA VAL A 169 -10.75 -7.73 11.37
C VAL A 169 -11.36 -8.85 10.52
N MET A 170 -10.52 -9.48 9.71
CA MET A 170 -10.91 -10.53 8.79
C MET A 170 -10.47 -11.90 9.33
N ASN A 171 -11.37 -12.88 9.32
CA ASN A 171 -11.12 -14.20 9.92
C ASN A 171 -10.29 -15.16 9.03
N GLN A 172 -9.98 -14.75 7.80
CA GLN A 172 -9.22 -15.49 6.79
C GLN A 172 -8.37 -14.50 5.99
N THR A 173 -7.37 -14.97 5.25
CA THR A 173 -6.53 -14.13 4.38
C THR A 173 -7.33 -13.67 3.16
N PRO A 174 -7.73 -12.39 3.08
CA PRO A 174 -8.62 -11.94 2.04
C PRO A 174 -7.83 -11.54 0.79
N HIS A 175 -8.43 -11.72 -0.38
CA HIS A 175 -7.85 -11.30 -1.65
C HIS A 175 -8.92 -10.61 -2.50
N TRP A 176 -8.58 -9.48 -3.10
CA TRP A 176 -9.46 -8.86 -4.09
C TRP A 176 -9.56 -9.74 -5.34
N SER A 177 -10.76 -9.85 -5.90
CA SER A 177 -10.96 -10.38 -7.25
C SER A 177 -10.14 -9.57 -8.27
N PRO A 178 -9.80 -10.13 -9.44
CA PRO A 178 -9.02 -9.40 -10.44
C PRO A 178 -9.63 -8.07 -10.91
N ASP A 179 -10.95 -7.92 -10.82
CA ASP A 179 -11.68 -6.67 -11.10
C ASP A 179 -11.83 -5.75 -9.89
N GLY A 180 -11.30 -6.14 -8.72
CA GLY A 180 -11.37 -5.43 -7.44
C GLY A 180 -12.76 -5.37 -6.81
N GLN A 181 -13.82 -5.88 -7.46
CA GLN A 181 -15.19 -5.66 -7.01
C GLN A 181 -15.61 -6.54 -5.83
N ARG A 182 -14.85 -7.60 -5.53
CA ARG A 182 -15.20 -8.58 -4.51
C ARG A 182 -13.99 -8.93 -3.68
N LEU A 183 -14.19 -8.98 -2.36
CA LEU A 183 -13.24 -9.57 -1.44
C LEU A 183 -13.53 -11.07 -1.34
N LEU A 184 -12.55 -11.88 -1.72
CA LEU A 184 -12.57 -13.34 -1.64
C LEU A 184 -11.89 -13.76 -0.33
N LEU A 185 -12.47 -14.73 0.37
CA LEU A 185 -12.02 -15.23 1.68
C LEU A 185 -11.62 -16.70 1.61
#